data_AF-A0A2H3RUN5-F1
#
_entry.id   AF-A0A2H3RUN5-F1
#
_cell.length_a   1.000
_cell.length_b   1.000
_cell.length_c   1.000
_cell.angle_alpha   90.00
_cell.angle_beta   90.00
_cell.angle_gamma   90.00
#
_symmetry.space_group_name_H-M   'P 1'
#
loop_
_entity.id
_entity.type
_entity.pdbx_description
1 polymer ?
#
loop_
_entity_poly.entity_id
_entity_poly.type
_entity_poly.pdbx_seq_one_letter_code
_entity_poly.pdbx_strand_id
1 'polypeptide(L)'
;MSSYLFPGRLPQGVSVTFYESSFFKRGPEQPKLPPPSEVLARPNYVQHPHAEGMKLRQPAVFEELGLVVKHSDNSNAIIVEGQCLWAVRHFLPEVPVPEVYGWTQENGVTFLYMEYIDGATLRDRWDTLSAIEKDGVCEQLGSMVTKMSHLRQAPDDPFIGNVNRGAVRDMVFTNTNFPPAGPFSSAAESHDCMSDMFKWPATVNDPDLDPADITDPYREMLPDDCPIHFTHADLNPVNIMVSEKSPCRVLAILDWEQSGWYPAYWEFCKAELTIEPHSEWQAVYLPKTLDEPDCVEAFDSYVSSFAP
;
A
#
# COMPACT_ATOMS: atom_id res chain seq x y z
N MET A 1 17.13 -18.08 -11.39
CA MET A 1 17.06 -18.55 -10.00
C MET A 1 15.68 -18.19 -9.50
N SER A 2 14.93 -19.11 -8.90
CA SER A 2 13.61 -18.79 -8.34
C SER A 2 13.79 -17.72 -7.26
N SER A 3 13.34 -16.49 -7.52
CA SER A 3 13.58 -15.34 -6.66
C SER A 3 12.41 -15.15 -5.71
N TYR A 4 12.18 -16.16 -4.87
CA TYR A 4 11.21 -16.04 -3.78
C TYR A 4 11.56 -14.85 -2.89
N LEU A 5 10.53 -14.09 -2.52
CA LEU A 5 10.64 -13.04 -1.51
C LEU A 5 10.29 -13.65 -0.15
N PHE A 6 11.20 -13.52 0.80
CA PHE A 6 11.01 -13.97 2.18
C PHE A 6 11.75 -13.01 3.13
N PRO A 7 11.32 -12.90 4.41
CA PRO A 7 11.82 -11.89 5.36
C PRO A 7 13.34 -11.77 5.45
N GLY A 8 14.06 -12.89 5.38
CA GLY A 8 15.52 -12.92 5.45
C GLY A 8 16.26 -12.25 4.28
N ARG A 9 15.58 -11.87 3.20
CA ARG A 9 16.16 -11.11 2.07
C ARG A 9 15.95 -9.60 2.20
N LEU A 10 15.09 -9.16 3.10
CA LEU A 10 14.80 -7.74 3.29
C LEU A 10 15.93 -7.08 4.09
N PRO A 11 16.24 -5.80 3.83
CA PRO A 11 17.16 -5.05 4.67
C PRO A 11 16.59 -4.94 6.09
N GLN A 12 17.44 -5.15 7.10
CA GLN A 12 17.05 -5.20 8.50
C GLN A 12 17.70 -4.10 9.32
N GLY A 13 17.06 -3.72 10.43
CA GLY A 13 17.58 -2.76 11.40
C GLY A 13 16.83 -1.43 11.39
N VAL A 14 17.04 -0.66 12.46
CA VAL A 14 16.39 0.65 12.69
C VAL A 14 17.04 1.79 11.89
N SER A 15 18.25 1.57 11.38
CA SER A 15 18.96 2.50 10.50
C SER A 15 19.69 1.73 9.40
N VAL A 16 19.39 2.06 8.15
CA VAL A 16 19.97 1.45 6.95
C VAL A 16 20.24 2.57 5.93
N THR A 17 21.36 2.50 5.22
CA THR A 17 21.69 3.43 4.13
C THR A 17 22.18 2.64 2.92
N PHE A 18 21.55 2.87 1.77
CA PHE A 18 21.87 2.22 0.50
C PHE A 18 22.84 3.10 -0.29
N TYR A 19 24.13 3.03 0.04
CA TYR A 19 25.19 3.84 -0.60
C TYR A 19 25.36 3.55 -2.10
N GLU A 20 24.79 2.46 -2.59
CA GLU A 20 24.74 2.08 -3.99
C GLU A 20 23.56 2.68 -4.77
N SER A 21 22.64 3.38 -4.09
CA SER A 21 21.49 4.03 -4.75
C SER A 21 21.92 5.17 -5.67
N SER A 22 21.02 5.58 -6.57
CA SER A 22 21.26 6.69 -7.50
C SER A 22 21.57 7.99 -6.78
N PHE A 23 21.00 8.21 -5.60
CA PHE A 23 21.27 9.39 -4.77
C PHE A 23 22.76 9.50 -4.46
N PHE A 24 23.38 8.47 -3.89
CA PHE A 24 24.79 8.53 -3.47
C PHE A 24 25.79 8.41 -4.63
N LYS A 25 25.35 7.91 -5.78
CA LYS A 25 26.17 7.79 -6.99
C LYS A 25 26.15 9.04 -7.88
N ARG A 26 25.37 10.06 -7.54
CA ARG A 26 25.29 11.28 -8.35
C ARG A 26 26.51 12.19 -8.12
N GLY A 27 27.10 12.67 -9.21
CA GLY A 27 28.16 13.67 -9.17
C GLY A 27 29.51 13.19 -8.60
N PRO A 28 30.51 14.08 -8.56
CA PRO A 28 31.87 13.75 -8.10
C PRO A 28 32.04 13.75 -6.58
N GLU A 29 31.13 14.40 -5.83
CA GLU A 29 31.12 14.43 -4.37
C GLU A 29 30.03 13.50 -3.83
N GLN A 30 30.30 12.78 -2.74
CA GLN A 30 29.31 11.91 -2.11
C GLN A 30 28.23 12.78 -1.42
N PRO A 31 26.99 12.82 -1.92
CA PRO A 31 25.95 13.62 -1.31
C PRO A 31 25.54 13.03 0.04
N LYS A 32 24.96 13.89 0.88
CA LYS A 32 24.49 13.53 2.22
C LYS A 32 22.96 13.65 2.26
N LEU A 33 22.33 12.69 2.93
CA LEU A 33 20.91 12.80 3.27
C LEU A 33 20.75 13.93 4.31
N PRO A 34 19.67 14.73 4.23
CA PRO A 34 19.39 15.75 5.23
C PRO A 34 19.19 15.10 6.60
N PRO A 35 19.74 15.66 7.69
CA PRO A 35 19.55 15.10 9.02
C PRO A 35 18.08 15.23 9.46
N PRO A 36 17.60 14.37 10.39
CA PRO A 36 16.25 14.44 10.94
C PRO A 36 15.79 15.83 11.37
N SER A 37 16.67 16.65 11.96
CA SER A 37 16.37 18.03 12.33
C SER A 37 15.97 18.93 11.15
N GLU A 38 16.59 18.73 9.98
CA GLU A 38 16.28 19.49 8.77
C GLU A 38 14.99 18.99 8.12
N VAL A 39 14.77 17.68 8.13
CA VAL A 39 13.51 17.06 7.69
C VAL A 39 12.34 17.62 8.52
N LEU A 40 12.47 17.64 9.85
CA LEU A 40 11.43 18.15 10.74
C LEU A 40 11.20 19.66 10.63
N ALA A 41 12.15 20.41 10.07
CA ALA A 41 12.01 21.85 9.83
C ALA A 41 11.20 22.18 8.56
N ARG A 42 10.98 21.21 7.65
CA ARG A 42 10.14 21.37 6.47
C ARG A 42 8.65 21.38 6.84
N PRO A 43 7.77 21.94 5.98
CA PRO A 43 6.33 21.78 6.14
C PRO A 43 5.94 20.30 6.09
N ASN A 44 5.55 19.74 7.24
CA ASN A 44 5.26 18.30 7.37
C ASN A 44 3.80 18.01 7.73
N TYR A 45 2.96 19.04 7.69
CA TYR A 45 1.52 18.91 7.97
C TYR A 45 0.69 19.83 7.07
N VAL A 46 -0.48 19.34 6.68
CA VAL A 46 -1.54 20.12 6.04
C VAL A 46 -2.82 20.01 6.85
N GLN A 47 -3.71 21.00 6.71
CA GLN A 47 -5.01 20.97 7.36
C GLN A 47 -5.87 19.87 6.74
N HIS A 48 -6.54 19.06 7.55
CA HIS A 48 -7.49 18.08 7.03
C HIS A 48 -8.65 18.82 6.32
N PRO A 49 -9.01 18.46 5.07
CA PRO A 49 -9.96 19.22 4.27
C PRO A 49 -11.39 19.23 4.86
N HIS A 50 -11.73 18.21 5.65
CA HIS A 50 -13.08 18.01 6.20
C HIS A 50 -13.15 18.03 7.73
N ALA A 51 -12.03 18.27 8.43
CA ALA A 51 -11.99 18.20 9.90
C ALA A 51 -11.14 19.35 10.45
N GLU A 52 -11.82 20.37 10.97
CA GLU A 52 -11.18 21.56 11.53
C GLU A 52 -10.32 21.18 12.76
N GLY A 53 -9.08 21.66 12.81
CA GLY A 53 -8.13 21.35 13.88
C GLY A 53 -7.37 20.02 13.72
N MET A 54 -7.80 19.13 12.82
CA MET A 54 -7.05 17.92 12.47
C MET A 54 -5.99 18.23 11.40
N LYS A 55 -4.76 17.76 11.61
CA LYS A 55 -3.66 17.93 10.65
C LYS A 55 -3.29 16.58 10.06
N LEU A 56 -3.23 16.50 8.74
CA LEU A 56 -2.67 15.37 8.01
C LEU A 56 -1.16 15.56 7.91
N ARG A 57 -0.42 14.48 8.15
CA ARG A 57 1.03 14.49 7.94
C ARG A 57 1.32 14.42 6.45
N GLN A 58 2.29 15.19 5.98
CA GLN A 58 2.79 15.09 4.61
C GLN A 58 4.30 14.77 4.61
N PRO A 59 4.81 14.11 3.58
CA PRO A 59 6.24 13.92 3.42
C PRO A 59 6.99 15.25 3.30
N ALA A 60 8.21 15.32 3.84
CA ALA A 60 9.10 16.45 3.64
C ALA A 60 9.72 16.38 2.24
N VAL A 61 9.49 17.40 1.41
CA VAL A 61 10.01 17.45 0.03
C VAL A 61 11.27 18.32 -0.04
N PHE A 62 12.30 17.77 -0.65
CA PHE A 62 13.57 18.40 -1.01
C PHE A 62 13.74 18.29 -2.53
N GLU A 63 12.98 19.08 -3.30
CA GLU A 63 13.02 19.08 -4.77
C GLU A 63 14.43 19.34 -5.28
N GLU A 64 15.17 20.24 -4.62
CA GLU A 64 16.55 20.58 -4.95
C GLU A 64 17.52 19.39 -4.79
N LEU A 65 17.11 18.37 -4.03
CA LEU A 65 17.84 17.12 -3.86
C LEU A 65 17.18 15.94 -4.59
N GLY A 66 16.05 16.13 -5.29
CA GLY A 66 15.27 15.03 -5.86
C GLY A 66 14.89 14.00 -4.79
N LEU A 67 14.51 14.46 -3.59
CA LEU A 67 14.32 13.62 -2.40
C LEU A 67 12.98 13.93 -1.72
N VAL A 68 12.31 12.86 -1.27
CA VAL A 68 11.18 12.91 -0.35
C VAL A 68 11.54 12.15 0.92
N VAL A 69 11.11 12.67 2.07
CA VAL A 69 11.30 12.00 3.36
C VAL A 69 9.96 11.81 4.07
N LYS A 70 9.52 10.56 4.19
CA LYS A 70 8.39 10.17 5.05
C LYS A 70 8.88 10.01 6.49
N HIS A 71 8.07 10.39 7.48
CA HIS A 71 8.47 10.22 8.86
C HIS A 71 7.29 9.96 9.80
N SER A 72 7.47 9.09 10.80
CA SER A 72 6.42 8.72 11.76
C SER A 72 7.03 8.26 13.08
N ASP A 73 6.29 8.42 14.17
CA ASP A 73 6.57 7.77 15.46
C ASP A 73 6.17 6.28 15.44
N ASN A 74 5.36 5.86 14.48
CA ASN A 74 5.16 4.44 14.17
C ASN A 74 6.34 3.90 13.34
N SER A 75 7.44 3.57 14.03
CA SER A 75 8.67 3.09 13.39
C SER A 75 8.47 1.85 12.51
N ASN A 76 7.60 0.93 12.93
CA ASN A 76 7.38 -0.31 12.19
C ASN A 76 6.73 -0.04 10.82
N ALA A 77 5.76 0.88 10.76
CA ALA A 77 5.10 1.27 9.51
C ALA A 77 6.11 1.77 8.45
N ILE A 78 6.98 2.70 8.86
CA ILE A 78 7.95 3.33 7.97
C ILE A 78 9.01 2.33 7.49
N ILE A 79 9.48 1.44 8.37
CA ILE A 79 10.47 0.41 8.01
C ILE A 79 9.85 -0.61 7.05
N VAL A 80 8.62 -1.06 7.31
CA VAL A 80 7.92 -2.02 6.44
C VAL A 80 7.68 -1.42 5.05
N GLU A 81 7.27 -0.15 4.96
CA GLU A 81 7.15 0.54 3.67
C GLU A 81 8.50 0.59 2.93
N GLY A 82 9.58 0.99 3.62
CA GLY A 82 10.93 1.01 3.04
C GLY A 82 11.41 -0.36 2.57
N GLN A 83 11.12 -1.41 3.33
CA GLN A 83 11.41 -2.80 2.95
C GLN A 83 10.59 -3.23 1.72
N CYS A 84 9.32 -2.80 1.64
CA CYS A 84 8.48 -3.10 0.49
C CYS A 84 9.00 -2.42 -0.78
N LEU A 85 9.22 -1.11 -0.75
CA LEU A 85 9.76 -0.36 -1.89
C LEU A 85 11.09 -0.95 -2.37
N TRP A 86 11.98 -1.28 -1.43
CA TRP A 86 13.22 -1.98 -1.74
C TRP A 86 12.95 -3.33 -2.42
N ALA A 87 12.06 -4.16 -1.88
CA ALA A 87 11.74 -5.47 -2.44
C ALA A 87 11.14 -5.37 -3.85
N VAL A 88 10.15 -4.51 -4.07
CA VAL A 88 9.54 -4.31 -5.39
C VAL A 88 10.59 -3.90 -6.40
N ARG A 89 11.44 -2.92 -6.08
CA ARG A 89 12.51 -2.50 -6.98
C ARG A 89 13.51 -3.60 -7.33
N HIS A 90 13.83 -4.49 -6.38
CA HIS A 90 14.82 -5.55 -6.57
C HIS A 90 14.27 -6.81 -7.25
N PHE A 91 13.00 -7.15 -7.00
CA PHE A 91 12.38 -8.39 -7.48
C PHE A 91 11.42 -8.17 -8.65
N LEU A 92 10.93 -6.95 -8.84
CA LEU A 92 9.97 -6.54 -9.88
C LEU A 92 10.42 -5.23 -10.54
N PRO A 93 11.58 -5.18 -11.23
CA PRO A 93 12.10 -3.96 -11.84
C PRO A 93 11.17 -3.35 -12.91
N GLU A 94 10.18 -4.12 -13.42
CA GLU A 94 9.13 -3.63 -14.31
C GLU A 94 8.01 -2.84 -13.60
N VAL A 95 7.95 -2.87 -12.27
CA VAL A 95 7.01 -2.07 -11.48
C VAL A 95 7.77 -0.86 -10.95
N PRO A 96 7.55 0.34 -11.53
CA PRO A 96 8.29 1.51 -11.13
C PRO A 96 7.83 1.98 -9.75
N VAL A 97 8.77 2.17 -8.84
CA VAL A 97 8.57 2.67 -7.49
C VAL A 97 9.69 3.65 -7.13
N PRO A 98 9.46 4.60 -6.19
CA PRO A 98 10.53 5.44 -5.66
C PRO A 98 11.71 4.60 -5.17
N GLU A 99 12.93 4.94 -5.61
CA GLU A 99 14.12 4.30 -5.05
C GLU A 99 14.31 4.68 -3.58
N VAL A 100 14.51 3.69 -2.71
CA VAL A 100 14.83 3.92 -1.30
C VAL A 100 16.32 4.20 -1.16
N TYR A 101 16.67 5.30 -0.48
CA TYR A 101 18.04 5.68 -0.17
C TYR A 101 18.45 5.25 1.24
N GLY A 102 17.48 5.03 2.11
CA GLY A 102 17.67 4.46 3.43
C GLY A 102 16.56 4.87 4.40
N TRP A 103 16.71 4.43 5.64
CA TRP A 103 15.90 4.93 6.75
C TRP A 103 16.75 5.06 8.00
N THR A 104 16.30 5.90 8.94
CA THR A 104 16.94 6.00 10.25
C THR A 104 15.93 6.34 11.32
N GLN A 105 16.18 5.87 12.54
CA GLN A 105 15.40 6.24 13.71
C GLN A 105 16.19 7.24 14.58
N GLU A 106 15.56 8.34 14.96
CA GLU A 106 16.12 9.34 15.85
C GLU A 106 15.03 9.89 16.78
N ASN A 107 15.29 9.92 18.09
CA ASN A 107 14.38 10.46 19.12
C ASN A 107 12.94 9.88 19.04
N GLY A 108 12.81 8.58 18.73
CA GLY A 108 11.52 7.90 18.62
C GLY A 108 10.75 8.15 17.32
N VAL A 109 11.34 8.88 16.36
CA VAL A 109 10.77 9.10 15.03
C VAL A 109 11.63 8.36 14.00
N THR A 110 10.99 7.63 13.09
CA THR A 110 11.65 7.00 11.95
C THR A 110 11.47 7.84 10.71
N PHE A 111 12.52 7.96 9.90
CA PHE A 111 12.58 8.73 8.67
C PHE A 111 12.95 7.78 7.52
N LEU A 112 12.12 7.71 6.48
CA LEU A 112 12.37 6.97 5.24
C LEU A 112 12.72 7.97 4.14
N TYR A 113 13.93 7.84 3.60
CA TYR A 113 14.47 8.68 2.54
C TYR A 113 14.31 7.96 1.21
N MET A 114 13.63 8.59 0.27
CA MET A 114 13.31 7.99 -1.03
C MET A 114 13.31 9.03 -2.15
N GLU A 115 13.39 8.55 -3.39
CA GLU A 115 13.36 9.35 -4.61
C GLU A 115 12.12 10.25 -4.69
N TYR A 116 12.35 11.52 -5.05
CA TYR A 116 11.28 12.40 -5.52
C TYR A 116 10.96 12.07 -6.98
N ILE A 117 9.71 11.72 -7.25
CA ILE A 117 9.23 11.45 -8.60
C ILE A 117 8.71 12.76 -9.21
N ASP A 118 9.44 13.26 -10.20
CA ASP A 118 9.07 14.45 -10.95
C ASP A 118 7.97 14.12 -11.98
N GLY A 119 6.73 14.44 -11.63
CA GLY A 119 5.55 14.19 -12.45
C GLY A 119 4.28 14.73 -11.79
N ALA A 120 3.14 14.36 -12.36
CA ALA A 120 1.83 14.68 -11.80
C ALA A 120 1.11 13.40 -11.36
N THR A 121 0.22 13.48 -10.37
CA THR A 121 -0.63 12.33 -10.04
C THR A 121 -1.59 12.04 -11.18
N LEU A 122 -1.99 10.78 -11.33
CA LEU A 122 -2.98 10.37 -12.32
C LEU A 122 -4.31 11.09 -12.07
N ARG A 123 -4.71 11.26 -10.80
CA ARG A 123 -5.89 12.05 -10.43
C ARG A 123 -5.83 13.45 -11.03
N ASP A 124 -4.75 14.19 -10.79
CA ASP A 124 -4.67 15.60 -11.19
C ASP A 124 -4.60 15.76 -12.72
N ARG A 125 -4.14 14.72 -13.43
CA ARG A 125 -4.09 14.67 -14.89
C ARG A 125 -5.36 14.12 -15.53
N TRP A 126 -6.21 13.43 -14.78
CA TRP A 126 -7.25 12.53 -15.32
C TRP A 126 -8.14 13.20 -16.36
N ASP A 127 -8.65 14.39 -16.06
CA ASP A 127 -9.59 15.13 -16.92
C ASP A 127 -8.93 15.68 -18.20
N THR A 128 -7.61 15.74 -18.24
CA THR A 128 -6.83 16.22 -19.41
C THR A 128 -6.41 15.08 -20.34
N LEU A 129 -6.51 13.83 -19.90
CA LEU A 129 -6.10 12.67 -20.70
C LEU A 129 -7.16 12.31 -21.74
N SER A 130 -6.71 12.02 -22.95
CA SER A 130 -7.56 11.41 -23.97
C SER A 130 -7.97 9.98 -23.58
N ALA A 131 -9.07 9.46 -24.14
CA ALA A 131 -9.48 8.06 -23.90
C ALA A 131 -8.37 7.05 -24.24
N ILE A 132 -7.60 7.31 -25.32
CA ILE A 132 -6.46 6.48 -25.72
C ILE A 132 -5.34 6.51 -24.67
N GLU A 133 -5.07 7.67 -24.07
CA GLU A 133 -4.08 7.77 -23.00
C GLU A 133 -4.57 7.09 -21.71
N LYS A 134 -5.86 7.22 -21.38
CA LYS A 134 -6.47 6.53 -20.23
C LYS A 134 -6.40 5.01 -20.40
N ASP A 135 -6.77 4.49 -21.57
CA ASP A 135 -6.63 3.06 -21.91
C ASP A 135 -5.17 2.62 -21.82
N GLY A 136 -4.24 3.39 -22.37
CA GLY A 136 -2.81 3.09 -22.30
C GLY A 136 -2.23 3.10 -20.88
N VAL A 137 -2.78 3.91 -19.96
CA VAL A 137 -2.43 3.87 -18.53
C VAL A 137 -3.00 2.60 -17.88
N CYS A 138 -4.24 2.22 -18.18
CA CYS A 138 -4.85 0.99 -17.66
C CYS A 138 -4.07 -0.26 -18.10
N GLU A 139 -3.64 -0.32 -19.36
CA GLU A 139 -2.79 -1.41 -19.86
C GLU A 139 -1.45 -1.49 -19.10
N GLN A 140 -0.82 -0.35 -18.81
CA GLN A 140 0.42 -0.30 -18.02
C GLN A 140 0.18 -0.82 -16.59
N LEU A 141 -0.88 -0.35 -15.93
CA LEU A 141 -1.22 -0.74 -14.56
C LEU A 141 -1.61 -2.22 -14.46
N GLY A 142 -2.45 -2.73 -15.37
CA GLY A 142 -2.83 -4.15 -15.41
C GLY A 142 -1.62 -5.06 -15.62
N SER A 143 -0.66 -4.64 -16.46
CA SER A 143 0.63 -5.32 -16.61
C SER A 143 1.44 -5.33 -15.31
N MET A 144 1.52 -4.19 -14.60
CA MET A 144 2.23 -4.08 -13.32
C MET A 144 1.59 -4.96 -12.23
N VAL A 145 0.27 -4.95 -12.10
CA VAL A 145 -0.45 -5.81 -11.14
C VAL A 145 -0.28 -7.28 -11.47
N THR A 146 -0.32 -7.64 -12.76
CA THR A 146 0.01 -9.00 -13.22
C THR A 146 1.45 -9.39 -12.84
N LYS A 147 2.41 -8.46 -12.86
CA LYS A 147 3.78 -8.74 -12.42
C LYS A 147 3.87 -8.93 -10.91
N MET A 148 3.19 -8.09 -10.13
CA MET A 148 3.10 -8.24 -8.68
C MET A 148 2.48 -9.58 -8.29
N SER A 149 1.40 -10.00 -8.95
CA SER A 149 0.73 -11.27 -8.71
C SER A 149 1.58 -12.49 -9.07
N HIS A 150 2.69 -12.33 -9.81
CA HIS A 150 3.67 -13.37 -10.09
C HIS A 150 4.84 -13.42 -9.09
N LEU A 151 4.98 -12.44 -8.20
CA LEU A 151 5.92 -12.54 -7.09
C LEU A 151 5.50 -13.69 -6.17
N ARG A 152 6.46 -14.47 -5.68
CA ARG A 152 6.17 -15.69 -4.89
C ARG A 152 6.86 -15.63 -3.54
N GLN A 153 6.13 -16.06 -2.52
CA GLN A 153 6.67 -16.42 -1.21
C GLN A 153 7.46 -17.71 -1.30
N ALA A 154 8.23 -18.02 -0.26
CA ALA A 154 8.79 -19.37 -0.12
C ALA A 154 7.65 -20.40 -0.09
N PRO A 155 7.72 -21.49 -0.88
CA PRO A 155 6.60 -22.41 -1.07
C PRO A 155 6.20 -23.17 0.19
N ASP A 156 7.09 -23.23 1.19
CA ASP A 156 6.93 -23.90 2.48
C ASP A 156 6.49 -22.95 3.61
N ASP A 157 6.34 -21.66 3.33
CA ASP A 157 5.90 -20.65 4.30
C ASP A 157 4.91 -19.65 3.65
N PRO A 158 3.75 -20.11 3.14
CA PRO A 158 2.71 -19.20 2.67
C PRO A 158 2.05 -18.48 3.86
N PHE A 159 1.83 -17.17 3.71
CA PHE A 159 1.11 -16.36 4.69
C PHE A 159 0.41 -15.16 4.04
N ILE A 160 -0.55 -14.59 4.76
CA ILE A 160 -1.14 -13.27 4.50
C ILE A 160 -0.63 -12.32 5.56
N GLY A 161 -0.10 -11.17 5.16
CA GLY A 161 0.62 -10.28 6.06
C GLY A 161 1.48 -9.28 5.29
N ASN A 162 2.15 -8.37 6.00
CA ASN A 162 3.06 -7.46 5.33
C ASN A 162 4.30 -8.17 4.74
N VAL A 163 5.10 -7.45 3.96
CA VAL A 163 6.28 -8.00 3.26
C VAL A 163 7.26 -8.76 4.17
N ASN A 164 7.33 -8.41 5.45
CA ASN A 164 8.24 -8.99 6.45
C ASN A 164 7.55 -10.06 7.32
N ARG A 165 6.45 -10.67 6.85
CA ARG A 165 5.66 -11.68 7.59
C ARG A 165 5.12 -11.16 8.93
N GLY A 166 4.89 -9.85 9.02
CA GLY A 166 4.19 -9.25 10.15
C GLY A 166 2.70 -9.09 9.88
N ALA A 167 2.01 -8.43 10.82
CA ALA A 167 0.60 -8.09 10.69
C ALA A 167 0.31 -7.35 9.37
N VAL A 168 -0.88 -7.59 8.81
CA VAL A 168 -1.40 -6.80 7.69
C VAL A 168 -1.50 -5.33 8.07
N ARG A 169 -1.34 -4.47 7.08
CA ARG A 169 -1.31 -3.00 7.27
C ARG A 169 -2.53 -2.31 6.66
N ASP A 170 -3.31 -3.03 5.86
CA ASP A 170 -4.55 -2.52 5.29
C ASP A 170 -5.52 -2.08 6.39
N MET A 171 -6.04 -0.87 6.26
CA MET A 171 -6.99 -0.28 7.21
C MET A 171 -8.29 -1.09 7.37
N VAL A 172 -8.60 -2.00 6.45
CA VAL A 172 -9.72 -2.96 6.60
C VAL A 172 -9.52 -3.87 7.80
N PHE A 173 -8.29 -4.23 8.14
CA PHE A 173 -7.97 -5.11 9.26
C PHE A 173 -7.55 -4.37 10.53
N THR A 174 -7.34 -3.05 10.48
CA THR A 174 -6.80 -2.32 11.61
C THR A 174 -7.39 -0.93 11.77
N ASN A 175 -7.90 -0.64 12.96
CA ASN A 175 -8.38 0.67 13.39
C ASN A 175 -8.28 0.78 14.92
N THR A 176 -8.90 1.79 15.54
CA THR A 176 -8.85 1.98 17.00
C THR A 176 -9.44 0.82 17.81
N ASN A 177 -10.39 0.08 17.24
CA ASN A 177 -11.05 -1.05 17.87
C ASN A 177 -10.36 -2.39 17.51
N PHE A 178 -9.69 -2.44 16.36
CA PHE A 178 -9.00 -3.63 15.86
C PHE A 178 -7.47 -3.39 15.79
N PRO A 179 -6.68 -3.93 16.74
CA PRO A 179 -5.23 -3.84 16.67
C PRO A 179 -4.69 -4.58 15.43
N PRO A 180 -3.43 -4.36 15.02
CA PRO A 180 -2.84 -5.03 13.86
C PRO A 180 -3.04 -6.55 13.90
N ALA A 181 -3.61 -7.11 12.83
CA ALA A 181 -3.97 -8.53 12.73
C ALA A 181 -3.00 -9.31 11.84
N GLY A 182 -2.91 -10.63 12.05
CA GLY A 182 -2.00 -11.52 11.32
C GLY A 182 -0.54 -11.51 11.80
N PRO A 183 0.40 -12.12 11.05
CA PRO A 183 0.17 -12.77 9.76
C PRO A 183 -0.79 -13.97 9.89
N PHE A 184 -1.61 -14.20 8.88
CA PHE A 184 -2.50 -15.35 8.79
C PHE A 184 -1.84 -16.46 7.96
N SER A 185 -2.16 -17.70 8.26
CA SER A 185 -1.61 -18.88 7.58
C SER A 185 -2.33 -19.21 6.27
N SER A 186 -3.53 -18.66 6.07
CA SER A 186 -4.37 -18.92 4.90
C SER A 186 -5.39 -17.80 4.65
N ALA A 187 -5.98 -17.77 3.45
CA ALA A 187 -7.10 -16.89 3.14
C ALA A 187 -8.29 -17.12 4.09
N ALA A 188 -8.61 -18.38 4.40
CA ALA A 188 -9.64 -18.74 5.36
C ALA A 188 -9.43 -18.07 6.74
N GLU A 189 -8.22 -18.12 7.30
CA GLU A 189 -7.92 -17.46 8.59
C GLU A 189 -8.10 -15.92 8.51
N SER A 190 -7.75 -15.31 7.37
CA SER A 190 -7.98 -13.88 7.18
C SER A 190 -9.48 -13.53 7.03
N HIS A 191 -10.27 -14.41 6.40
CA HIS A 191 -11.71 -14.25 6.26
C HIS A 191 -12.44 -14.48 7.59
N ASP A 192 -11.97 -15.43 8.41
CA ASP A 192 -12.47 -15.62 9.77
C ASP A 192 -12.23 -14.36 10.62
N CYS A 193 -11.06 -13.72 10.47
CA CYS A 193 -10.80 -12.42 11.10
C CYS A 193 -11.79 -11.34 10.63
N MET A 194 -12.13 -11.28 9.34
CA MET A 194 -13.16 -10.35 8.84
C MET A 194 -14.55 -10.66 9.43
N SER A 195 -14.89 -11.94 9.58
CA SER A 195 -16.12 -12.40 10.25
C SER A 195 -16.18 -11.97 11.71
N ASP A 196 -15.07 -12.14 12.45
CA ASP A 196 -14.97 -11.71 13.85
C ASP A 196 -15.13 -10.18 13.97
N MET A 197 -14.53 -9.42 13.06
CA MET A 197 -14.68 -7.96 13.00
C MET A 197 -16.13 -7.53 12.69
N PHE A 198 -16.82 -8.26 11.81
CA PHE A 198 -18.24 -8.04 11.51
C PHE A 198 -19.14 -8.32 12.72
N LYS A 199 -18.83 -9.36 13.50
CA LYS A 199 -19.59 -9.75 14.69
C LYS A 199 -19.32 -8.87 15.91
N TRP A 200 -18.17 -8.23 15.96
CA TRP A 200 -17.70 -7.44 17.11
C TRP A 200 -18.70 -6.39 17.65
N PRO A 201 -19.41 -5.59 16.82
CA PRO A 201 -20.38 -4.63 17.34
C PRO A 201 -21.50 -5.30 18.17
N ALA A 202 -21.94 -6.50 17.80
CA ALA A 202 -22.98 -7.21 18.54
C ALA A 202 -22.44 -7.76 19.87
N THR A 203 -21.23 -8.31 19.88
CA THR A 203 -20.60 -8.88 21.09
C THR A 203 -20.21 -7.81 22.11
N VAL A 204 -19.92 -6.58 21.67
CA VAL A 204 -19.72 -5.44 22.57
C VAL A 204 -21.03 -4.98 23.21
N ASN A 205 -22.14 -5.03 22.47
CA ASN A 205 -23.45 -4.62 22.98
C ASN A 205 -24.07 -5.66 23.92
N ASP A 206 -23.76 -6.94 23.72
CA ASP A 206 -24.18 -8.05 24.58
C ASP A 206 -22.99 -9.00 24.85
N PRO A 207 -22.25 -8.80 25.96
CA PRO A 207 -21.08 -9.61 26.28
C PRO A 207 -21.39 -11.09 26.58
N ASP A 208 -22.64 -11.44 26.86
CA ASP A 208 -23.07 -12.82 27.10
C ASP A 208 -23.45 -13.55 25.78
N LEU A 209 -23.49 -12.83 24.66
CA LEU A 209 -23.75 -13.38 23.32
C LEU A 209 -22.52 -14.18 22.84
N ASP A 210 -22.72 -15.46 22.54
CA ASP A 210 -21.69 -16.27 21.89
C ASP A 210 -21.53 -15.80 20.43
N PRO A 211 -20.31 -15.39 19.99
CA PRO A 211 -20.08 -15.02 18.60
C PRO A 211 -20.46 -16.11 17.60
N ALA A 212 -20.47 -17.39 18.01
CA ALA A 212 -20.90 -18.51 17.18
C ALA A 212 -22.41 -18.48 16.87
N ASP A 213 -23.22 -17.80 17.70
CA ASP A 213 -24.66 -17.65 17.50
C ASP A 213 -25.01 -16.48 16.55
N ILE A 214 -24.03 -15.62 16.23
CA ILE A 214 -24.22 -14.51 15.29
C ILE A 214 -24.08 -15.04 13.86
N THR A 215 -25.17 -14.96 13.10
CA THR A 215 -25.17 -15.34 11.69
C THR A 215 -24.35 -14.34 10.87
N ASP A 216 -23.37 -14.87 10.13
CA ASP A 216 -22.62 -14.13 9.12
C ASP A 216 -23.08 -14.59 7.73
N PRO A 217 -23.89 -13.79 7.01
CA PRO A 217 -24.39 -14.17 5.70
C PRO A 217 -23.34 -14.07 4.58
N TYR A 218 -22.18 -13.44 4.83
CA TYR A 218 -21.17 -13.12 3.83
C TYR A 218 -19.98 -14.07 3.85
N ARG A 219 -19.77 -14.81 4.95
CA ARG A 219 -18.59 -15.68 5.13
C ARG A 219 -18.40 -16.73 4.03
N GLU A 220 -19.48 -17.36 3.59
CA GLU A 220 -19.47 -18.38 2.52
C GLU A 220 -19.27 -17.79 1.12
N MET A 221 -19.39 -16.45 0.97
CA MET A 221 -19.14 -15.76 -0.29
C MET A 221 -17.66 -15.42 -0.48
N LEU A 222 -16.82 -15.56 0.56
CA LEU A 222 -15.39 -15.33 0.49
C LEU A 222 -14.63 -16.60 0.03
N PRO A 223 -13.72 -16.52 -0.94
CA PRO A 223 -13.06 -17.69 -1.52
C PRO A 223 -11.84 -18.14 -0.69
N ASP A 224 -12.03 -19.07 0.24
CA ASP A 224 -10.99 -19.58 1.15
C ASP A 224 -9.80 -20.29 0.45
N ASP A 225 -10.00 -20.76 -0.78
CA ASP A 225 -8.99 -21.44 -1.59
C ASP A 225 -8.34 -20.53 -2.65
N CYS A 226 -8.57 -19.22 -2.59
CA CYS A 226 -7.98 -18.29 -3.54
C CYS A 226 -6.45 -18.20 -3.40
N PRO A 227 -5.73 -17.91 -4.49
CA PRO A 227 -4.29 -17.66 -4.43
C PRO A 227 -3.95 -16.47 -3.53
N ILE A 228 -2.76 -16.50 -2.93
CA ILE A 228 -2.19 -15.34 -2.22
C ILE A 228 -1.26 -14.61 -3.17
N HIS A 229 -1.50 -13.32 -3.38
CA HIS A 229 -0.72 -12.45 -4.26
C HIS A 229 -0.02 -11.35 -3.46
N PHE A 230 1.09 -10.85 -4.02
CA PHE A 230 1.66 -9.60 -3.56
C PHE A 230 0.79 -8.46 -4.12
N THR A 231 0.31 -7.60 -3.23
CA THR A 231 -0.77 -6.64 -3.50
C THR A 231 -0.35 -5.28 -2.93
N HIS A 232 -0.62 -4.22 -3.68
CA HIS A 232 -0.37 -2.85 -3.29
C HIS A 232 -1.35 -2.41 -2.18
N ALA A 233 -2.62 -2.79 -2.31
CA ALA A 233 -3.71 -2.61 -1.34
C ALA A 233 -4.18 -1.15 -1.16
N ASP A 234 -3.65 -0.22 -1.95
CA ASP A 234 -4.11 1.18 -2.04
C ASP A 234 -3.88 1.78 -3.45
N LEU A 235 -4.13 0.98 -4.50
CA LEU A 235 -3.84 1.36 -5.89
C LEU A 235 -4.94 2.27 -6.46
N ASN A 236 -4.91 3.53 -6.06
CA ASN A 236 -5.85 4.55 -6.51
C ASN A 236 -5.12 5.67 -7.32
N PRO A 237 -5.84 6.52 -8.07
CA PRO A 237 -5.23 7.55 -8.92
C PRO A 237 -4.35 8.60 -8.22
N VAL A 238 -4.47 8.78 -6.90
CA VAL A 238 -3.59 9.72 -6.17
C VAL A 238 -2.21 9.13 -5.91
N ASN A 239 -2.12 7.79 -5.89
CA ASN A 239 -0.90 7.03 -5.63
C ASN A 239 -0.17 6.63 -6.93
N ILE A 240 -0.61 7.13 -8.10
CA ILE A 240 0.01 6.82 -9.39
C ILE A 240 0.60 8.10 -9.97
N MET A 241 1.93 8.14 -10.11
CA MET A 241 2.61 9.24 -10.77
C MET A 241 2.71 8.99 -12.27
N VAL A 242 2.39 10.00 -13.07
CA VAL A 242 2.44 9.94 -14.54
C VAL A 242 3.22 11.11 -15.15
N SER A 243 3.67 10.91 -16.38
CA SER A 243 4.36 11.95 -17.14
C SER A 243 3.45 13.14 -17.45
N GLU A 244 3.98 14.36 -17.28
CA GLU A 244 3.26 15.58 -17.68
C GLU A 244 3.11 15.71 -19.20
N LYS A 245 3.97 15.04 -19.96
CA LYS A 245 3.98 15.08 -21.42
C LYS A 245 3.29 13.86 -21.99
N SER A 246 2.67 14.03 -23.15
CA SER A 246 2.15 12.92 -23.95
C SER A 246 3.28 12.21 -24.71
N PRO A 247 3.22 10.88 -24.89
CA PRO A 247 2.17 9.99 -24.37
C PRO A 247 2.26 9.84 -22.84
N CYS A 248 1.11 9.77 -22.18
CA CYS A 248 1.03 9.54 -20.73
C CYS A 248 1.65 8.18 -20.35
N ARG A 249 2.64 8.20 -19.44
CA ARG A 249 3.34 7.01 -18.93
C ARG A 249 3.33 7.00 -17.42
N VAL A 250 3.16 5.82 -16.83
CA VAL A 250 3.32 5.63 -15.39
C VAL A 250 4.80 5.77 -15.06
N LEU A 251 5.13 6.72 -14.18
CA LEU A 251 6.49 7.01 -13.72
C LEU A 251 6.82 6.27 -12.43
N ALA A 252 5.84 6.12 -11.54
CA ALA A 252 5.96 5.37 -10.29
C ALA A 252 4.59 5.07 -9.68
N ILE A 253 4.48 3.96 -8.95
CA ILE A 253 3.43 3.70 -7.98
C ILE A 253 3.96 4.11 -6.61
N LEU A 254 3.21 4.95 -5.91
CA LEU A 254 3.53 5.50 -4.59
C LEU A 254 2.72 4.82 -3.50
N ASP A 255 3.12 5.07 -2.25
CA ASP A 255 2.40 4.73 -1.03
C ASP A 255 2.17 3.23 -0.79
N TRP A 256 3.27 2.53 -0.53
CA TRP A 256 3.29 1.08 -0.31
C TRP A 256 3.08 0.69 1.16
N GLU A 257 2.56 1.58 2.01
CA GLU A 257 2.44 1.34 3.45
C GLU A 257 1.49 0.17 3.78
N GLN A 258 0.43 0.01 2.99
CA GLN A 258 -0.59 -1.04 3.17
C GLN A 258 -0.24 -2.34 2.45
N SER A 259 0.81 -2.33 1.62
CA SER A 259 1.17 -3.44 0.76
C SER A 259 1.64 -4.69 1.51
N GLY A 260 1.51 -5.83 0.84
CA GLY A 260 1.82 -7.12 1.45
C GLY A 260 1.28 -8.29 0.65
N TRP A 261 1.13 -9.41 1.33
CA TRP A 261 0.55 -10.63 0.80
C TRP A 261 -0.91 -10.72 1.21
N TYR A 262 -1.81 -10.77 0.23
CA TYR A 262 -3.25 -10.75 0.43
C TYR A 262 -3.96 -11.77 -0.48
N PRO A 263 -5.23 -12.12 -0.20
CA PRO A 263 -6.08 -12.87 -1.12
C PRO A 263 -6.07 -12.25 -2.53
N ALA A 264 -6.11 -13.06 -3.59
CA ALA A 264 -5.93 -12.60 -4.96
C ALA A 264 -6.92 -11.51 -5.41
N TYR A 265 -8.13 -11.49 -4.85
CA TYR A 265 -9.18 -10.52 -5.15
C TYR A 265 -8.94 -9.13 -4.53
N TRP A 266 -8.02 -9.03 -3.56
CA TRP A 266 -7.91 -7.89 -2.66
C TRP A 266 -7.53 -6.58 -3.37
N GLU A 267 -6.72 -6.64 -4.43
CA GLU A 267 -6.33 -5.44 -5.18
C GLU A 267 -7.55 -4.74 -5.81
N PHE A 268 -8.46 -5.51 -6.42
CA PHE A 268 -9.68 -4.96 -7.01
C PHE A 268 -10.55 -4.32 -5.94
N CYS A 269 -10.89 -5.10 -4.89
CA CYS A 269 -11.78 -4.64 -3.82
C CYS A 269 -11.24 -3.38 -3.13
N LYS A 270 -9.93 -3.28 -2.89
CA LYS A 270 -9.33 -2.08 -2.29
C LYS A 270 -9.25 -0.90 -3.24
N ALA A 271 -8.93 -1.13 -4.50
CA ALA A 271 -8.93 -0.08 -5.51
C ALA A 271 -10.34 0.50 -5.70
N GLU A 272 -11.39 -0.33 -5.62
CA GLU A 272 -12.78 0.14 -5.67
C GLU A 272 -13.20 0.90 -4.40
N LEU A 273 -12.83 0.40 -3.22
CA LEU A 273 -13.18 1.02 -1.94
C LEU A 273 -12.61 2.45 -1.77
N THR A 274 -11.43 2.72 -2.36
CA THR A 274 -10.63 3.92 -2.08
C THR A 274 -10.80 5.05 -3.11
N ILE A 275 -11.70 4.89 -4.06
CA ILE A 275 -11.96 5.87 -5.13
C ILE A 275 -13.32 6.53 -4.98
N GLU A 276 -13.51 7.65 -5.68
CA GLU A 276 -14.78 8.37 -5.66
C GLU A 276 -15.90 7.50 -6.27
N PRO A 277 -17.00 7.25 -5.51
CA PRO A 277 -18.13 6.48 -6.02
C PRO A 277 -18.72 7.11 -7.28
N HIS A 278 -19.07 6.28 -8.25
CA HIS A 278 -19.63 6.66 -9.55
C HIS A 278 -18.70 7.52 -10.42
N SER A 279 -17.41 7.62 -10.07
CA SER A 279 -16.41 8.26 -10.94
C SER A 279 -16.22 7.50 -12.25
N GLU A 280 -15.76 8.19 -13.29
CA GLU A 280 -15.38 7.56 -14.56
C GLU A 280 -14.30 6.49 -14.35
N TRP A 281 -13.36 6.73 -13.43
CA TRP A 281 -12.33 5.77 -13.07
C TRP A 281 -12.95 4.47 -12.56
N GLN A 282 -13.84 4.53 -11.56
CA GLN A 282 -14.52 3.35 -11.03
C GLN A 282 -15.33 2.62 -12.12
N ALA A 283 -16.19 3.35 -12.82
CA ALA A 283 -17.20 2.72 -13.66
C ALA A 283 -16.66 2.18 -15.00
N VAL A 284 -15.53 2.70 -15.49
CA VAL A 284 -15.04 2.41 -16.85
C VAL A 284 -13.63 1.85 -16.88
N TYR A 285 -12.73 2.35 -16.04
CA TYR A 285 -11.28 2.09 -16.20
C TYR A 285 -10.72 1.13 -15.16
N LEU A 286 -11.30 1.07 -13.96
CA LEU A 286 -10.95 0.04 -12.97
C LEU A 286 -11.23 -1.38 -13.52
N PRO A 287 -12.41 -1.69 -14.10
CA PRO A 287 -12.69 -3.02 -14.68
C PRO A 287 -11.87 -3.34 -15.95
N LYS A 288 -11.26 -2.33 -16.59
CA LYS A 288 -10.29 -2.53 -17.68
C LYS A 288 -8.89 -2.87 -17.17
N THR A 289 -8.60 -2.49 -15.92
CA THR A 289 -7.28 -2.63 -15.31
C THR A 289 -7.19 -3.91 -14.48
N LEU A 290 -8.26 -4.24 -13.75
CA LEU A 290 -8.36 -5.35 -12.82
C LEU A 290 -9.64 -6.13 -13.06
N ASP A 291 -9.56 -7.46 -12.95
CA ASP A 291 -10.73 -8.33 -13.05
C ASP A 291 -11.57 -8.23 -11.77
N GLU A 292 -12.87 -7.96 -11.94
CA GLU A 292 -13.84 -7.91 -10.84
C GLU A 292 -14.06 -9.31 -10.24
N PRO A 293 -13.89 -9.48 -8.92
CA PRO A 293 -14.05 -10.77 -8.26
C PRO A 293 -15.51 -11.02 -7.86
N ASP A 294 -15.93 -12.29 -7.89
CA ASP A 294 -17.29 -12.70 -7.48
C ASP A 294 -17.63 -12.35 -6.01
N CYS A 295 -16.62 -12.13 -5.17
CA CYS A 295 -16.77 -11.83 -3.75
C CYS A 295 -16.81 -10.33 -3.40
N VAL A 296 -16.90 -9.43 -4.40
CA VAL A 296 -16.90 -7.98 -4.18
C VAL A 296 -18.03 -7.52 -3.24
N GLU A 297 -19.25 -8.03 -3.43
CA GLU A 297 -20.40 -7.68 -2.57
C GLU A 297 -20.19 -8.09 -1.11
N ALA A 298 -19.56 -9.25 -0.89
CA ALA A 298 -19.26 -9.73 0.45
C ALA A 298 -18.20 -8.84 1.11
N PHE A 299 -17.13 -8.53 0.38
CA PHE A 299 -16.08 -7.61 0.83
C PHE A 299 -16.65 -6.26 1.24
N ASP A 300 -17.47 -5.64 0.39
CA ASP A 300 -18.11 -4.35 0.67
C ASP A 300 -19.02 -4.40 1.90
N SER A 301 -19.73 -5.51 2.07
CA SER A 301 -20.61 -5.73 3.23
C SER A 301 -19.82 -5.81 4.53
N TYR A 302 -18.66 -6.48 4.55
CA TYR A 302 -17.76 -6.46 5.70
C TYR A 302 -17.32 -5.04 6.02
N VAL A 303 -16.70 -4.35 5.05
CA VAL A 303 -16.13 -3.02 5.27
C VAL A 303 -17.18 -2.00 5.72
N SER A 304 -18.41 -2.08 5.19
CA SER A 304 -19.51 -1.19 5.56
C SER A 304 -20.07 -1.47 6.96
N SER A 305 -19.94 -2.70 7.48
CA SER A 305 -20.55 -3.11 8.75
C SER A 305 -19.78 -2.64 9.99
N PHE A 306 -18.50 -2.33 9.84
CA PHE A 306 -17.65 -1.79 10.91
C PHE A 306 -16.99 -0.45 10.54
N ALA A 307 -17.47 0.20 9.47
CA ALA A 307 -17.12 1.57 9.19
C ALA A 307 -17.49 2.46 10.39
N PRO A 308 -16.59 3.34 10.87
CA PRO A 308 -16.84 4.20 12.01
C PRO A 308 -18.02 5.16 11.82
#